data_AF-A0A2V1MYF5-F1
#
_entry.id   AF-A0A2V1MYF5-F1
#
_cell.length_a   1.000
_cell.length_b   1.000
_cell.length_c   1.000
_cell.angle_alpha   90.00
_cell.angle_beta   90.00
_cell.angle_gamma   90.00
#
_symmetry.space_group_name_H-M   'P 1'
#
loop_
_entity.id
_entity.type
_entity.pdbx_description
1 polymer ?
#
loop_
_entity_poly.entity_id
_entity_poly.type
_entity_poly.pdbx_seq_one_letter_code
_entity_poly.pdbx_strand_id
1 'polypeptide(L)'
;MSDETRVNCLVDEHEYQVDEGLFLADLDPSIRNRIKRDYPQAKVSDFICGHHLLKYRLDRVDAMVKADLKQTEKINKKLTRALSSDDYDIIDVNKSLEKSLTFGQRVSDDVARFGGSWGFIAIFIVVLVGWMIINGLHLFGIHFDSYPFILLNLVLSCVAAIQAPIIMMSQNRAADRDRMDAENDYHVNLKSEHELRLLHAKVDHLAQNQIPHELEIERLQIEILGEIRDELVQLRRDEPVDHGEEDSHENHS
;
A
#
# COMPACT_ATOMS: atom_id res chain seq x y z
N MET A 1 51.53 -14.17 -36.49
CA MET A 1 52.39 -12.99 -36.25
C MET A 1 51.47 -11.85 -35.83
N SER A 2 50.91 -11.97 -34.64
CA SER A 2 50.19 -10.90 -33.95
C SER A 2 51.15 -10.40 -32.88
N ASP A 3 51.53 -9.14 -32.99
CA ASP A 3 52.43 -8.46 -32.06
C ASP A 3 51.71 -8.37 -30.70
N GLU A 4 52.03 -9.28 -29.78
CA GLU A 4 51.45 -9.30 -28.43
C GLU A 4 51.99 -8.06 -27.70
N THR A 5 51.21 -6.98 -27.74
CA THR A 5 51.55 -5.76 -27.03
C THR A 5 51.35 -6.06 -25.55
N ARG A 6 52.44 -6.20 -24.79
CA ARG A 6 52.41 -6.41 -23.35
C ARG A 6 52.40 -5.08 -22.62
N VAL A 7 51.62 -5.00 -21.55
CA VAL A 7 51.43 -3.80 -20.74
C VAL A 7 51.55 -4.14 -19.27
N ASN A 8 52.09 -3.22 -18.48
CA ASN A 8 52.28 -3.43 -17.05
C ASN A 8 51.04 -3.00 -16.29
N CYS A 9 50.60 -3.81 -15.33
CA CYS A 9 49.52 -3.42 -14.44
C CYS A 9 50.00 -2.39 -13.40
N LEU A 10 49.16 -1.39 -13.16
CA LEU A 10 49.36 -0.32 -12.17
C LEU A 10 49.56 -0.84 -10.73
N VAL A 11 49.03 -2.03 -10.40
CA VAL A 11 48.95 -2.51 -9.01
C VAL A 11 50.13 -3.41 -8.63
N ASP A 12 50.50 -4.34 -9.50
CA ASP A 12 51.53 -5.36 -9.25
C ASP A 12 52.77 -5.23 -10.16
N GLU A 13 52.76 -4.29 -11.11
CA GLU A 13 53.81 -4.05 -12.11
C GLU A 13 54.14 -5.26 -13.02
N HIS A 14 53.34 -6.33 -13.00
CA HIS A 14 53.54 -7.50 -13.85
C HIS A 14 53.08 -7.24 -15.29
N GLU A 15 53.72 -7.92 -16.25
CA GLU A 15 53.34 -7.89 -17.67
C GLU A 15 52.09 -8.73 -17.91
N TYR A 16 51.06 -8.09 -18.46
CA TYR A 16 49.82 -8.72 -18.91
C TYR A 16 49.61 -8.46 -20.40
N GLN A 17 48.81 -9.30 -21.03
CA GLN A 17 48.31 -9.02 -22.36
C GLN A 17 47.20 -7.96 -22.29
N VAL A 18 47.04 -7.16 -23.34
CA VAL A 18 46.08 -6.05 -23.37
C VAL A 18 44.62 -6.54 -23.23
N ASP A 19 44.32 -7.79 -23.60
CA ASP A 19 43.00 -8.42 -23.45
C ASP A 19 42.70 -8.91 -22.02
N GLU A 20 43.72 -8.96 -21.14
CA GLU A 20 43.59 -9.42 -19.74
C GLU A 20 43.21 -8.30 -18.77
N GLY A 21 42.85 -7.12 -19.28
CA GLY A 21 42.49 -5.97 -18.45
C GLY A 21 42.02 -4.76 -19.26
N LEU A 22 41.98 -3.60 -18.60
CA LEU A 22 41.44 -2.37 -19.15
C LEU A 22 42.32 -1.17 -18.81
N PHE A 23 42.37 -0.19 -19.70
CA PHE A 23 42.95 1.11 -19.40
C PHE A 23 42.01 1.94 -18.54
N LEU A 24 42.57 2.78 -17.65
CA LEU A 24 41.78 3.66 -16.79
C LEU A 24 40.88 4.63 -17.59
N ALA A 25 41.22 4.93 -18.85
CA ALA A 25 40.41 5.73 -19.76
C ALA A 25 39.01 5.15 -19.99
N ASP A 26 38.95 3.82 -20.18
CA ASP A 26 37.76 3.09 -20.61
C ASP A 26 36.90 2.63 -19.43
N LEU A 27 37.42 2.75 -18.20
CA LEU A 27 36.68 2.44 -16.99
C LEU A 27 35.59 3.48 -16.69
N ASP A 28 34.50 2.98 -16.12
CA ASP A 28 33.44 3.82 -15.57
C ASP A 28 34.02 4.83 -14.54
N PRO A 29 33.58 6.10 -14.57
CA PRO A 29 34.08 7.15 -13.69
C PRO A 29 34.08 6.78 -12.20
N SER A 30 33.09 6.03 -11.72
CA SER A 30 32.97 5.60 -10.33
C SER A 30 34.12 4.68 -9.90
N ILE A 31 34.46 3.71 -10.76
CA ILE A 31 35.55 2.75 -10.52
C ILE A 31 36.89 3.46 -10.65
N ARG A 32 37.08 4.25 -11.72
CA ARG A 32 38.31 5.05 -11.92
C ARG A 32 38.60 5.97 -10.74
N ASN A 33 37.59 6.65 -10.20
CA ASN A 33 37.78 7.55 -9.07
C ASN A 33 38.17 6.82 -7.78
N ARG A 34 37.71 5.57 -7.58
CA ARG A 34 38.18 4.73 -6.46
C ARG A 34 39.63 4.30 -6.66
N ILE A 35 39.99 3.84 -7.85
CA ILE A 35 41.37 3.45 -8.17
C ILE A 35 42.30 4.64 -7.96
N LYS A 36 41.95 5.84 -8.45
CA LYS A 36 42.74 7.07 -8.24
C LYS A 36 42.82 7.53 -6.79
N ARG A 37 41.85 7.17 -5.95
CA ARG A 37 41.91 7.47 -4.52
C ARG A 37 42.97 6.62 -3.82
N ASP A 38 43.10 5.36 -4.22
CA ASP A 38 44.08 4.43 -3.66
C ASP A 38 45.46 4.61 -4.33
N TYR A 39 45.50 5.00 -5.60
CA TYR A 39 46.70 5.29 -6.40
C TYR A 39 46.66 6.72 -6.98
N PRO A 40 47.04 7.75 -6.21
CA PRO A 40 46.90 9.16 -6.61
C PRO A 40 47.73 9.57 -7.82
N GLN A 41 48.80 8.82 -8.12
CA GLN A 41 49.70 9.09 -9.24
C GLN A 41 49.24 8.46 -10.55
N ALA A 42 48.14 7.68 -10.52
CA ALA A 42 47.64 6.96 -11.69
C ALA A 42 47.13 7.91 -12.78
N LYS A 43 47.67 7.76 -13.98
CA LYS A 43 47.27 8.45 -15.20
C LYS A 43 46.12 7.71 -15.89
N VAL A 44 45.44 8.42 -16.76
CA VAL A 44 44.29 7.87 -17.53
C VAL A 44 44.75 6.81 -18.53
N SER A 45 46.02 6.84 -18.93
CA SER A 45 46.67 5.87 -19.81
C SER A 45 47.18 4.61 -19.12
N ASP A 46 47.05 4.51 -17.79
CA ASP A 46 47.57 3.36 -17.05
C ASP A 46 46.63 2.15 -17.18
N PHE A 47 47.19 0.95 -17.15
CA PHE A 47 46.49 -0.31 -17.34
C PHE A 47 46.25 -1.01 -15.99
N ILE A 48 45.09 -1.65 -15.82
CA ILE A 48 44.79 -2.51 -14.67
C ILE A 48 44.32 -3.88 -15.16
N CYS A 49 44.91 -4.95 -14.63
CA CYS A 49 44.51 -6.32 -14.95
C CYS A 49 43.14 -6.66 -14.34
N GLY A 50 42.43 -7.61 -14.96
CA GLY A 50 41.10 -8.07 -14.52
C GLY A 50 41.08 -8.49 -13.04
N HIS A 51 42.10 -9.21 -12.60
CA HIS A 51 42.23 -9.66 -11.21
C HIS A 51 42.16 -8.52 -10.19
N HIS A 52 42.95 -7.46 -10.41
CA HIS A 52 42.96 -6.29 -9.52
C HIS A 52 41.74 -5.39 -9.72
N LEU A 53 41.19 -5.34 -10.93
CA LEU A 53 39.96 -4.61 -11.24
C LEU A 53 38.73 -5.21 -10.54
N LEU A 54 38.69 -6.54 -10.39
CA LEU A 54 37.59 -7.29 -9.77
C LEU A 54 37.28 -6.79 -8.36
N LYS A 55 38.31 -6.50 -7.55
CA LYS A 55 38.15 -5.92 -6.20
C LYS A 55 37.34 -4.61 -6.24
N TYR A 56 37.69 -3.71 -7.16
CA TYR A 56 37.03 -2.41 -7.27
C TYR A 56 35.59 -2.52 -7.82
N ARG A 57 35.32 -3.53 -8.65
CA ARG A 57 33.96 -3.84 -9.14
C ARG A 57 33.08 -4.39 -8.03
N LEU A 58 33.58 -5.34 -7.23
CA LEU A 58 32.87 -5.88 -6.07
C LEU A 58 32.55 -4.77 -5.06
N ASP A 59 33.52 -3.91 -4.74
CA ASP A 59 33.33 -2.75 -3.86
C ASP A 59 32.28 -1.76 -4.39
N ARG A 60 32.09 -1.68 -5.71
CA ARG A 60 31.04 -0.86 -6.33
C ARG A 60 29.66 -1.48 -6.09
N VAL A 61 29.49 -2.78 -6.34
CA VAL A 61 28.22 -3.49 -6.08
C VAL A 61 27.83 -3.33 -4.62
N ASP A 62 28.77 -3.58 -3.71
CA ASP A 62 28.55 -3.47 -2.27
C ASP A 62 28.08 -2.08 -1.86
N ALA A 63 28.66 -1.04 -2.46
CA ALA A 63 28.26 0.34 -2.23
C ALA A 63 26.87 0.65 -2.81
N MET A 64 26.53 0.09 -3.97
CA MET A 64 25.20 0.17 -4.58
C MET A 64 24.15 -0.43 -3.66
N VAL A 65 24.34 -1.69 -3.24
CA VAL A 65 23.43 -2.44 -2.36
C VAL A 65 23.23 -1.70 -1.04
N LYS A 66 24.31 -1.22 -0.40
CA LYS A 66 24.21 -0.45 0.86
C LYS A 66 23.45 0.87 0.68
N ALA A 67 23.61 1.54 -0.46
CA ALA A 67 22.89 2.77 -0.76
C ALA A 67 21.38 2.51 -0.94
N ASP A 68 21.02 1.46 -1.66
CA ASP A 68 19.62 1.11 -1.92
C ASP A 68 18.88 0.65 -0.66
N LEU A 69 19.53 -0.18 0.18
CA LEU A 69 19.00 -0.56 1.50
C LEU A 69 18.71 0.67 2.37
N LYS A 70 19.63 1.64 2.42
CA LYS A 70 19.48 2.87 3.19
C LYS A 70 18.38 3.77 2.63
N GLN A 71 18.21 3.80 1.31
CA GLN A 71 17.12 4.54 0.66
C GLN A 71 15.76 3.91 0.98
N THR A 72 15.66 2.59 0.87
CA THR A 72 14.46 1.81 1.18
C THR A 72 14.05 1.98 2.64
N GLU A 73 14.99 1.94 3.59
CA GLU A 73 14.71 2.16 5.02
C GLU A 73 14.14 3.57 5.28
N LYS A 74 14.72 4.61 4.66
CA LYS A 74 14.22 5.99 4.79
C LYS A 74 12.79 6.13 4.29
N ILE A 75 12.46 5.48 3.18
CA ILE A 75 11.12 5.55 2.58
C ILE A 75 10.11 4.81 3.44
N ASN A 76 10.45 3.59 3.88
CA ASN A 76 9.60 2.83 4.80
C ASN A 76 9.35 3.61 6.09
N LYS A 77 10.37 4.25 6.67
CA LYS A 77 10.20 5.08 7.87
C LYS A 77 9.29 6.28 7.68
N LYS A 78 9.38 6.97 6.52
CA LYS A 78 8.46 8.08 6.18
C LYS A 78 7.03 7.57 6.02
N LEU A 79 6.86 6.42 5.36
CA LEU A 79 5.58 5.78 5.15
C LEU A 79 4.93 5.33 6.46
N THR A 80 5.67 4.62 7.32
CA THR A 80 5.18 4.20 8.64
C THR A 80 4.73 5.39 9.47
N ARG A 81 5.45 6.52 9.43
CA ARG A 81 5.03 7.73 10.15
C ARG A 81 3.74 8.34 9.60
N ALA A 82 3.56 8.34 8.28
CA ALA A 82 2.34 8.84 7.64
C ALA A 82 1.13 7.92 7.91
N LEU A 83 1.36 6.61 8.04
CA LEU A 83 0.30 5.64 8.34
C LEU A 83 -0.03 5.55 9.84
N SER A 84 0.96 5.68 10.71
CA SER A 84 0.77 5.56 12.18
C SER A 84 0.18 6.81 12.83
N SER A 85 0.14 7.97 12.15
CA SER A 85 -0.50 9.16 12.70
C SER A 85 -2.03 9.12 12.61
N ASP A 86 -2.58 8.29 11.72
CA ASP A 86 -4.01 8.26 11.41
C ASP A 86 -4.67 7.01 12.00
N ASP A 87 -4.75 6.97 13.34
CA ASP A 87 -5.46 5.91 14.05
C ASP A 87 -6.88 5.77 13.49
N TYR A 88 -7.30 4.54 13.22
CA TYR A 88 -8.60 4.22 12.64
C TYR A 88 -9.69 4.36 13.71
N ASP A 89 -10.07 5.59 14.04
CA ASP A 89 -11.28 5.82 14.83
C ASP A 89 -12.49 5.62 13.91
N ILE A 90 -13.07 4.41 13.98
CA ILE A 90 -14.36 4.12 13.36
C ILE A 90 -15.39 4.93 14.13
N ILE A 91 -15.83 6.05 13.56
CA ILE A 91 -16.89 6.87 14.14
C ILE A 91 -18.20 6.12 13.97
N ASP A 92 -18.70 5.53 15.07
CA ASP A 92 -20.03 4.97 15.12
C ASP A 92 -21.05 6.11 15.27
N VAL A 93 -21.61 6.53 14.14
CA VAL A 93 -22.61 7.60 14.05
C VAL A 93 -23.82 7.29 14.94
N ASN A 94 -24.29 6.04 14.97
CA ASN A 94 -25.44 5.65 15.79
C ASN A 94 -25.15 5.82 17.29
N LYS A 95 -23.97 5.41 17.74
CA LYS A 95 -23.56 5.57 19.15
C LYS A 95 -23.40 7.03 19.57
N SER A 96 -22.98 7.89 18.64
CA SER A 96 -22.89 9.34 18.88
C SER A 96 -24.29 9.97 18.98
N LEU A 97 -25.23 9.52 18.15
CA LEU A 97 -26.61 9.99 18.10
C LEU A 97 -27.44 9.52 19.30
N GLU A 98 -27.28 8.27 19.75
CA GLU A 98 -28.04 7.76 20.91
C GLU A 98 -27.74 8.53 22.21
N LYS A 99 -26.52 9.03 22.36
CA LYS A 99 -26.10 9.84 23.51
C LYS A 99 -26.74 11.23 23.54
N SER A 100 -27.21 11.75 22.41
CA SER A 100 -27.79 13.10 22.31
C SER A 100 -29.33 13.11 22.35
N LEU A 101 -30.00 11.95 22.37
CA LEU A 101 -31.46 11.88 22.36
C LEU A 101 -32.09 12.32 23.69
N THR A 102 -32.94 13.34 23.61
CA THR A 102 -33.81 13.77 24.72
C THR A 102 -34.99 12.81 24.93
N PHE A 103 -35.60 12.84 26.11
CA PHE A 103 -36.76 12.00 26.45
C PHE A 103 -37.93 12.19 25.48
N GLY A 104 -38.25 13.44 25.12
CA GLY A 104 -39.35 13.74 24.19
C GLY A 104 -39.10 13.21 22.78
N GLN A 105 -37.83 13.20 22.34
CA GLN A 105 -37.46 12.60 21.05
C GLN A 105 -37.68 11.09 21.09
N ARG A 106 -37.18 10.38 22.11
CA ARG A 106 -37.41 8.92 22.24
C ARG A 106 -38.87 8.52 22.17
N VAL A 107 -39.74 9.25 22.88
CA VAL A 107 -41.19 9.00 22.84
C VAL A 107 -41.78 9.26 21.44
N SER A 108 -41.30 10.28 20.74
CA SER A 108 -41.74 10.59 19.37
C SER A 108 -41.34 9.49 18.37
N ASP A 109 -40.14 8.90 18.50
CA ASP A 109 -39.72 7.74 17.70
C ASP A 109 -40.64 6.55 17.90
N ASP A 110 -40.92 6.21 19.15
CA ASP A 110 -41.75 5.05 19.48
C ASP A 110 -43.19 5.25 18.98
N VAL A 111 -43.74 6.46 19.15
CA VAL A 111 -45.08 6.80 18.64
C VAL A 111 -45.11 6.76 17.11
N ALA A 112 -44.09 7.29 16.42
CA ALA A 112 -44.01 7.23 14.96
C ALA A 112 -43.87 5.79 14.45
N ARG A 113 -43.06 4.95 15.11
CA ARG A 113 -42.89 3.53 14.77
C ARG A 113 -44.19 2.74 14.98
N PHE A 114 -44.89 2.98 16.08
CA PHE A 114 -46.16 2.34 16.36
C PHE A 114 -47.25 2.77 15.38
N GLY A 115 -47.39 4.08 15.17
CA GLY A 115 -48.39 4.66 14.26
C GLY A 115 -48.14 4.34 12.77
N GLY A 116 -46.90 4.04 12.39
CA GLY A 116 -46.53 3.59 11.04
C GLY A 116 -46.72 2.09 10.79
N SER A 117 -47.18 1.31 11.77
CA SER A 117 -47.31 -0.15 11.63
C SER A 117 -48.62 -0.56 10.95
N TRP A 118 -48.56 -1.60 10.11
CA TRP A 118 -49.74 -2.18 9.46
C TRP A 118 -50.77 -2.71 10.46
N GLY A 119 -50.33 -3.23 11.60
CA GLY A 119 -51.22 -3.71 12.67
C GLY A 119 -52.02 -2.59 13.33
N PHE A 120 -51.39 -1.44 13.59
CA PHE A 120 -52.08 -0.26 14.12
C PHE A 120 -53.18 0.22 13.16
N ILE A 121 -52.87 0.31 11.86
CA ILE A 121 -53.84 0.72 10.84
C ILE A 121 -55.06 -0.20 10.83
N ALA A 122 -54.87 -1.52 10.89
CA ALA A 122 -55.96 -2.49 10.89
C ALA A 122 -56.86 -2.35 12.14
N ILE A 123 -56.26 -2.25 13.34
CA ILE A 123 -57.01 -2.05 14.59
C ILE A 123 -57.76 -0.72 14.56
N PHE A 124 -57.12 0.34 14.08
CA PHE A 124 -57.71 1.67 13.98
C PHE A 124 -58.97 1.66 13.10
N ILE A 125 -58.91 1.01 11.93
CA ILE A 125 -60.06 0.84 11.03
C ILE A 125 -61.18 0.05 11.71
N VAL A 126 -60.86 -1.05 12.41
CA VAL A 126 -61.87 -1.86 13.11
C VAL A 126 -62.57 -1.05 14.21
N VAL A 127 -61.82 -0.24 14.97
CA VAL A 127 -62.39 0.64 15.99
C VAL A 127 -63.30 1.71 15.38
N LEU A 128 -62.89 2.33 14.26
CA LEU A 128 -63.72 3.31 13.56
C LEU A 128 -65.03 2.70 13.05
N VAL A 129 -64.96 1.54 12.38
CA VAL A 129 -66.14 0.83 11.88
C VAL A 129 -67.04 0.39 13.05
N GLY A 130 -66.45 -0.12 14.12
CA GLY A 130 -67.17 -0.48 15.35
C GLY A 130 -67.90 0.71 15.96
N TRP A 131 -67.24 1.87 16.06
CA TRP A 131 -67.84 3.11 16.56
C TRP A 131 -69.04 3.55 15.72
N MET A 132 -68.89 3.53 14.39
CA MET A 132 -69.97 3.88 13.44
C MET A 132 -71.16 2.92 13.56
N ILE A 133 -70.93 1.62 13.70
CA ILE A 133 -71.99 0.61 13.84
C ILE A 133 -72.74 0.80 15.17
N ILE A 134 -72.02 0.95 16.29
CA ILE A 134 -72.62 1.10 17.63
C ILE A 134 -73.48 2.36 17.70
N ASN A 135 -72.95 3.49 17.23
CA ASN A 135 -73.66 4.78 17.28
C ASN A 135 -74.71 4.93 16.17
N GLY A 136 -74.52 4.31 15.00
CA GLY A 136 -75.47 4.36 13.89
C GLY A 136 -76.70 3.47 14.09
N LEU A 137 -76.55 2.29 14.70
CA LEU A 137 -77.65 1.37 14.99
C LEU A 137 -78.37 1.67 16.32
N HIS A 138 -77.94 2.70 17.05
CA HIS A 138 -78.51 3.08 18.34
C HIS A 138 -78.57 1.89 19.32
N LEU A 139 -77.54 1.04 19.32
CA LEU A 139 -77.57 -0.28 19.95
C LEU A 139 -77.81 -0.25 21.48
N PHE A 140 -77.70 0.93 22.10
CA PHE A 140 -77.92 1.17 23.54
C PHE A 140 -79.00 2.22 23.84
N GLY A 141 -79.77 2.68 22.85
CA GLY A 141 -80.83 3.70 23.04
C GLY A 141 -80.34 5.11 23.39
N ILE A 142 -79.02 5.31 23.47
CA ILE A 142 -78.36 6.59 23.80
C ILE A 142 -77.76 7.18 22.51
N HIS A 143 -78.06 8.46 22.25
CA HIS A 143 -77.64 9.19 21.05
C HIS A 143 -76.31 9.90 21.32
N PHE A 144 -75.24 9.13 21.52
CA PHE A 144 -73.95 9.69 21.91
C PHE A 144 -73.25 10.40 20.73
N ASP A 145 -73.27 9.82 19.52
CA ASP A 145 -72.67 10.39 18.31
C ASP A 145 -73.46 10.00 17.05
N SER A 146 -74.67 10.56 16.87
CA SER A 146 -75.51 10.26 15.69
C SER A 146 -74.89 10.79 14.40
N TYR A 147 -75.24 10.16 13.26
CA TYR A 147 -74.84 10.63 11.93
C TYR A 147 -75.16 12.13 11.78
N PRO A 148 -74.18 13.02 11.51
CA PRO A 148 -72.92 12.80 10.77
C PRO A 148 -71.62 12.56 11.59
N PHE A 149 -71.70 12.05 12.83
CA PHE A 149 -70.55 11.69 13.69
C PHE A 149 -69.60 12.86 14.03
N ILE A 150 -70.10 13.90 14.69
CA ILE A 150 -69.32 15.11 14.98
C ILE A 150 -68.16 14.85 15.96
N LEU A 151 -68.36 13.98 16.95
CA LEU A 151 -67.34 13.68 17.95
C LEU A 151 -66.21 12.85 17.33
N LEU A 152 -66.56 11.85 16.51
CA LEU A 152 -65.58 11.08 15.75
C LEU A 152 -64.71 11.98 14.88
N ASN A 153 -65.33 12.91 14.15
CA ASN A 153 -64.61 13.86 13.30
C ASN A 153 -63.68 14.79 14.10
N LEU A 154 -64.12 15.26 15.27
CA LEU A 154 -63.30 16.08 16.16
C LEU A 154 -62.06 15.32 16.64
N VAL A 155 -62.24 14.08 17.10
CA VAL A 155 -61.14 13.23 17.57
C VAL A 155 -60.16 12.92 16.44
N LEU A 156 -60.65 12.50 15.27
CA LEU A 156 -59.80 12.24 14.11
C LEU A 156 -58.98 13.46 13.70
N SER A 157 -59.59 14.64 13.70
CA SER A 157 -58.90 15.90 13.38
C SER A 157 -57.80 16.23 14.40
N CYS A 158 -58.08 16.04 15.69
CA CYS A 158 -57.09 16.25 16.75
C CYS A 158 -55.91 15.27 16.65
N VAL A 159 -56.19 13.99 16.40
CA VAL A 159 -55.16 12.96 16.18
C VAL A 159 -54.29 13.32 15.00
N ALA A 160 -54.88 13.67 13.86
CA ALA A 160 -54.14 14.06 12.66
C ALA A 160 -53.27 15.31 12.89
N ALA A 161 -53.79 16.31 13.61
CA ALA A 161 -53.06 17.53 13.92
C ALA A 161 -51.81 17.29 14.79
N ILE A 162 -51.88 16.36 15.75
CA ILE A 162 -50.75 15.96 16.59
C ILE A 162 -49.79 15.02 15.83
N GLN A 163 -50.32 14.19 14.92
CA GLN A 163 -49.53 13.23 14.17
C GLN A 163 -48.57 13.91 13.19
N ALA A 164 -49.00 14.96 12.49
CA ALA A 164 -48.17 15.67 11.51
C ALA A 164 -46.81 16.18 12.07
N PRO A 165 -46.75 16.90 13.21
CA PRO A 165 -45.47 17.33 13.79
C PRO A 165 -44.64 16.18 14.36
N ILE A 166 -45.26 15.11 14.89
CA ILE A 166 -44.51 13.92 15.35
C ILE A 166 -43.82 13.24 14.16
N ILE A 167 -44.54 13.06 13.05
CA ILE A 167 -43.96 12.54 11.80
C ILE A 167 -42.83 13.45 11.34
N MET A 168 -43.05 14.77 11.30
CA MET A 168 -42.03 15.74 10.88
C MET A 168 -40.79 15.71 11.77
N MET A 169 -40.96 15.62 13.10
CA MET A 169 -39.84 15.46 14.04
C MET A 169 -39.09 14.15 13.81
N SER A 170 -39.79 13.06 13.46
CA SER A 170 -39.15 11.80 13.13
C SER A 170 -38.37 11.83 11.82
N GLN A 171 -38.92 12.51 10.81
CA GLN A 171 -38.26 12.72 9.52
C GLN A 171 -37.04 13.63 9.64
N ASN A 172 -37.12 14.72 10.38
CA ASN A 172 -35.98 15.63 10.59
C ASN A 172 -34.81 14.90 11.23
N ARG A 173 -35.07 14.00 12.18
CA ARG A 173 -34.04 13.19 12.83
C ARG A 173 -33.48 12.10 11.92
N ALA A 174 -34.30 11.47 11.08
CA ALA A 174 -33.81 10.56 10.05
C ALA A 174 -32.86 11.30 9.08
N ALA A 175 -33.25 12.50 8.63
CA ALA A 175 -32.40 13.33 7.77
C ALA A 175 -31.10 13.79 8.45
N ASP A 176 -31.14 14.13 9.75
CA ASP A 176 -29.93 14.45 10.50
C ASP A 176 -28.98 13.24 10.63
N ARG A 177 -29.52 12.03 10.82
CA ARG A 177 -28.74 10.78 10.79
C ARG A 177 -28.11 10.55 9.42
N ASP A 178 -28.92 10.60 8.37
CA ASP A 178 -28.47 10.42 6.99
C ASP A 178 -27.36 11.43 6.63
N ARG A 179 -27.46 12.67 7.12
CA ARG A 179 -26.41 13.69 6.94
C ARG A 179 -25.10 13.29 7.63
N MET A 180 -25.16 12.82 8.87
CA MET A 180 -23.97 12.41 9.62
C MET A 180 -23.33 11.16 9.02
N ASP A 181 -24.13 10.20 8.56
CA ASP A 181 -23.64 9.01 7.85
C ASP A 181 -22.93 9.43 6.54
N ALA A 182 -23.53 10.35 5.76
CA ALA A 182 -22.92 10.87 4.54
C ALA A 182 -21.61 11.64 4.79
N GLU A 183 -21.54 12.42 5.89
CA GLU A 183 -20.30 13.12 6.29
C GLU A 183 -19.20 12.13 6.70
N ASN A 184 -19.54 11.10 7.47
CA ASN A 184 -18.62 10.03 7.83
C ASN A 184 -18.11 9.29 6.59
N ASP A 185 -19.00 8.91 5.68
CA ASP A 185 -18.64 8.26 4.41
C ASP A 185 -17.72 9.13 3.56
N TYR A 186 -17.98 10.45 3.50
CA TYR A 186 -17.11 11.41 2.83
C TYR A 186 -15.69 11.42 3.44
N HIS A 187 -15.58 11.45 4.77
CA HIS A 187 -14.28 11.40 5.45
C HIS A 187 -13.53 10.09 5.20
N VAL A 188 -14.22 8.95 5.25
CA VAL A 188 -13.65 7.63 4.93
C VAL A 188 -13.15 7.59 3.49
N ASN A 189 -13.91 8.15 2.55
CA ASN A 189 -13.53 8.19 1.14
C ASN A 189 -12.31 9.09 0.90
N LEU A 190 -12.25 10.28 1.51
CA LEU A 190 -11.07 11.16 1.45
C LEU A 190 -9.83 10.47 2.02
N LYS A 191 -9.97 9.75 3.13
CA LYS A 191 -8.88 8.98 3.74
C LYS A 191 -8.41 7.87 2.80
N SER A 192 -9.35 7.11 2.23
CA SER A 192 -9.06 6.06 1.25
C SER A 192 -8.34 6.60 0.01
N GLU A 193 -8.75 7.77 -0.48
CA GLU A 193 -8.07 8.44 -1.59
C GLU A 193 -6.64 8.85 -1.23
N HIS A 194 -6.41 9.35 -0.01
CA HIS A 194 -5.08 9.67 0.48
C HIS A 194 -4.18 8.44 0.56
N GLU A 195 -4.68 7.35 1.15
CA GLU A 195 -3.97 6.06 1.22
C GLU A 195 -3.65 5.51 -0.17
N LEU A 196 -4.58 5.62 -1.14
CA LEU A 196 -4.35 5.21 -2.52
C LEU A 196 -3.25 6.04 -3.20
N ARG A 197 -3.21 7.36 -3.00
CA ARG A 197 -2.14 8.21 -3.54
C ARG A 197 -0.78 7.84 -2.94
N LEU A 198 -0.74 7.53 -1.65
CA LEU A 198 0.47 7.11 -0.96
C LEU A 198 0.98 5.77 -1.46
N LEU A 199 0.08 4.81 -1.69
CA LEU A 199 0.40 3.52 -2.29
C LEU A 199 0.90 3.69 -3.74
N HIS A 200 0.27 4.54 -4.54
CA HIS A 200 0.74 4.89 -5.89
C HIS A 200 2.16 5.46 -5.86
N ALA A 201 2.44 6.42 -4.98
CA ALA A 201 3.78 6.99 -4.85
C ALA A 201 4.84 5.94 -4.47
N LYS A 202 4.47 4.90 -3.70
CA LYS A 202 5.34 3.77 -3.42
C LYS A 202 5.57 2.92 -4.67
N VAL A 203 4.52 2.58 -5.41
CA VAL A 203 4.64 1.81 -6.66
C VAL A 203 5.53 2.54 -7.67
N ASP A 204 5.34 3.85 -7.85
CA ASP A 204 6.17 4.67 -8.72
C ASP A 204 7.63 4.69 -8.25
N HIS A 205 7.86 4.81 -6.94
CA HIS A 205 9.21 4.77 -6.38
C HIS A 205 9.91 3.44 -6.67
N LEU A 206 9.23 2.30 -6.47
CA LEU A 206 9.75 0.96 -6.77
C LEU A 206 10.06 0.83 -8.28
N ALA A 207 9.11 1.24 -9.13
CA ALA A 207 9.23 1.12 -10.58
C ALA A 207 10.38 1.97 -11.16
N GLN A 208 10.56 3.19 -10.65
CA GLN A 208 11.56 4.13 -11.18
C GLN A 208 12.95 3.97 -10.57
N ASN A 209 13.07 3.51 -9.32
CA ASN A 209 14.36 3.49 -8.61
C ASN A 209 14.91 2.09 -8.36
N GLN A 210 14.07 1.11 -8.03
CA GLN A 210 14.56 -0.25 -7.69
C GLN A 210 14.78 -1.12 -8.93
N ILE A 211 13.83 -1.13 -9.88
CA ILE A 211 13.96 -1.95 -11.11
C ILE A 211 15.24 -1.64 -11.89
N PRO A 212 15.61 -0.37 -12.15
CA PRO A 212 16.86 -0.08 -12.86
C PRO A 212 18.10 -0.47 -12.06
N HIS A 213 18.03 -0.38 -10.74
CA HIS A 213 19.13 -0.76 -9.85
C HIS A 213 19.38 -2.27 -9.87
N GLU A 214 18.31 -3.07 -9.81
CA GLU A 214 18.40 -4.53 -9.96
C GLU A 214 19.01 -4.90 -11.31
N LEU A 215 18.57 -4.28 -12.41
CA LEU A 215 19.13 -4.52 -13.74
C LEU A 215 20.61 -4.14 -13.85
N GLU A 216 21.05 -3.06 -13.18
CA GLU A 216 22.47 -2.67 -13.16
C GLU A 216 23.32 -3.68 -12.37
N ILE A 217 22.82 -4.16 -11.23
CA ILE A 217 23.48 -5.21 -10.44
C ILE A 217 23.56 -6.50 -11.24
N GLU A 218 22.47 -6.93 -11.89
CA GLU A 218 22.46 -8.15 -12.75
C GLU A 218 23.47 -8.03 -13.90
N ARG A 219 23.55 -6.87 -14.55
CA ARG A 219 24.58 -6.63 -15.58
C ARG A 219 25.99 -6.79 -15.04
N LEU A 220 26.26 -6.22 -13.87
CA LEU A 220 27.60 -6.32 -13.28
C LEU A 220 27.92 -7.75 -12.83
N GLN A 221 26.93 -8.52 -12.37
CA GLN A 221 27.10 -9.94 -12.06
C GLN A 221 27.49 -10.75 -13.31
N ILE A 222 26.85 -10.50 -14.46
CA ILE A 222 27.22 -11.14 -15.72
C ILE A 222 28.66 -10.77 -16.13
N GLU A 223 29.05 -9.51 -15.95
CA GLU A 223 30.41 -9.04 -16.25
C GLU A 223 31.45 -9.76 -15.37
N ILE A 224 31.22 -9.83 -14.05
CA ILE A 224 32.09 -10.52 -13.10
C ILE A 224 32.16 -12.03 -13.38
N LEU A 225 31.03 -12.68 -13.70
CA LEU A 225 31.01 -14.09 -14.07
C LEU A 225 31.80 -14.37 -15.35
N GLY A 226 31.77 -13.43 -16.30
CA GLY A 226 32.61 -13.47 -17.50
C GLY A 226 34.10 -13.51 -17.14
N GLU A 227 34.55 -12.60 -16.28
CA GLU A 227 35.96 -12.52 -15.86
C GLU A 227 36.40 -13.73 -15.06
N ILE A 228 35.61 -14.20 -14.09
CA ILE A 228 35.95 -15.41 -13.31
C ILE A 228 36.08 -16.62 -14.24
N ARG A 229 35.18 -16.76 -15.22
CA ARG A 229 35.28 -17.84 -16.20
C ARG A 229 36.58 -17.73 -16.99
N ASP A 230 36.95 -16.53 -17.41
CA ASP A 230 38.14 -16.30 -18.22
C ASP A 230 39.43 -16.54 -17.41
N GLU A 231 39.47 -16.14 -16.13
CA GLU A 231 40.54 -16.51 -15.18
C GLU A 231 40.64 -18.03 -14.98
N LEU A 232 39.52 -18.73 -14.82
CA LEU A 232 39.51 -20.21 -14.70
C LEU A 232 40.02 -20.89 -15.96
N VAL A 233 39.77 -20.32 -17.15
CA VAL A 233 40.31 -20.82 -18.41
C VAL A 233 41.83 -20.62 -18.47
N GLN A 234 42.34 -19.49 -17.99
CA GLN A 234 43.78 -19.23 -17.91
C GLN A 234 44.48 -20.19 -16.93
N LEU A 235 43.94 -20.34 -15.71
CA LEU A 235 44.49 -21.29 -14.72
C LEU A 235 44.51 -22.73 -15.23
N ARG A 236 43.47 -23.16 -15.95
CA ARG A 236 43.44 -24.48 -16.60
C ARG A 236 44.49 -24.62 -17.71
N ARG A 237 44.82 -23.52 -18.39
CA ARG A 237 45.82 -23.51 -19.48
C ARG A 237 47.25 -23.60 -18.93
N ASP A 238 47.46 -23.07 -17.73
CA ASP A 238 48.74 -23.04 -17.04
C ASP A 238 48.98 -24.26 -16.13
N GLU A 239 47.99 -25.14 -15.93
CA GLU A 239 48.23 -26.48 -15.38
C GLU A 239 49.09 -27.28 -16.37
N PRO A 240 50.35 -27.63 -16.02
CA PRO A 240 51.15 -28.47 -16.88
C PRO A 240 50.48 -29.83 -16.99
N VAL A 241 50.25 -30.29 -18.22
CA VAL A 241 49.88 -31.68 -18.50
C VAL A 241 51.00 -32.55 -17.93
N ASP A 242 50.77 -33.13 -16.76
CA ASP A 242 51.60 -34.20 -16.19
C ASP A 242 51.45 -35.41 -17.11
N HIS A 243 52.24 -35.43 -18.18
CA HIS A 243 52.60 -36.66 -18.86
C HIS A 243 53.45 -37.44 -17.87
N GLY A 244 52.79 -38.27 -17.05
CA GLY A 244 53.45 -39.25 -16.21
C GLY A 244 54.41 -40.08 -17.07
N GLU A 245 55.70 -39.75 -17.00
CA GLU A 245 56.77 -40.63 -17.43
C GLU A 245 56.71 -41.85 -16.50
N GLU A 246 56.27 -42.98 -17.06
CA GLU A 246 56.50 -44.31 -16.54
C GLU A 246 58.01 -44.54 -16.46
N ASP A 247 58.64 -44.08 -15.37
CA ASP A 247 60.01 -44.43 -15.06
C ASP A 247 60.01 -45.79 -14.38
N SER A 248 60.03 -46.83 -15.21
CA SER A 248 60.24 -48.21 -14.82
C SER A 248 61.66 -48.40 -14.27
N HIS A 249 61.87 -48.01 -13.02
CA HIS A 249 63.01 -48.42 -12.22
C HIS A 249 62.57 -49.49 -11.21
N GLU A 250 62.25 -50.69 -11.70
CA GLU A 250 62.38 -51.90 -10.91
C GLU A 250 63.86 -52.30 -10.84
N ASN A 251 64.53 -51.95 -9.75
CA ASN A 251 65.72 -52.68 -9.34
C ASN A 251 65.93 -52.62 -7.83
N HIS A 252 65.38 -53.57 -7.08
CA HIS A 252 66.09 -54.10 -5.92
C HIS A 252 65.61 -55.49 -5.48
N SER A 253 66.56 -56.43 -5.55
CA SER A 253 66.90 -57.49 -4.57
C SER A 253 65.89 -58.58 -4.21
#